data_AF-A0A8G0KSY2-F1
#
_entry.id   AF-A0A8G0KSY2-F1
#
_cell.length_a   1.000
_cell.length_b   1.000
_cell.length_c   1.000
_cell.angle_alpha   90.00
_cell.angle_beta   90.00
_cell.angle_gamma   90.00
#
_symmetry.space_group_name_H-M   'P 1'
#
loop_
_entity.id
_entity.type
_entity.pdbx_description
1 polymer ?
#
loop_
_entity_poly.entity_id
_entity_poly.type
_entity_poly.pdbx_seq_one_letter_code
_entity_poly.pdbx_strand_id
1 'polypeptide(L)'
;MALNTSLNYTSNTVSSMSSHAQGGAISLSKKLMKDKMNSNLGLLYNSNITGSQHNSVLGLKLMTNYTAFKKHIFSLGAIQMFKNSSQQNLNELTVNFNYGYNF
;
A
#
# COMPACT_ATOMS: atom_id res chain seq x y z
N MET A 1 -9.64 3.91 16.75
CA MET A 1 -8.28 3.71 16.18
C MET A 1 -8.19 2.22 15.88
N ALA A 2 -7.75 1.83 14.69
CA ALA A 2 -7.74 0.44 14.26
C ALA A 2 -6.38 0.08 13.66
N LEU A 3 -5.80 -0.99 14.17
CA LEU A 3 -4.57 -1.58 13.67
C LEU A 3 -4.94 -2.81 12.86
N ASN A 4 -4.51 -2.83 11.60
CA ASN A 4 -4.77 -3.91 10.66
C ASN A 4 -3.44 -4.53 10.29
N THR A 5 -3.34 -5.85 10.41
CA THR A 5 -2.20 -6.62 9.95
C THR A 5 -2.68 -7.61 8.92
N SER A 6 -1.87 -7.86 7.91
CA SER A 6 -2.17 -8.77 6.83
C SER A 6 -0.89 -9.46 6.39
N LEU A 7 -1.00 -10.74 6.08
CA LEU A 7 0.06 -11.54 5.50
C LEU A 7 -0.52 -12.15 4.23
N ASN A 8 0.28 -12.17 3.17
CA ASN A 8 -0.06 -12.77 1.91
C ASN A 8 1.09 -13.68 1.47
N TYR A 9 0.74 -14.86 0.99
CA TYR A 9 1.66 -15.80 0.37
C TYR A 9 1.02 -16.29 -0.92
N THR A 10 1.76 -16.19 -2.02
CA THR A 10 1.33 -16.60 -3.35
C THR A 10 2.46 -17.40 -3.98
N SER A 11 2.19 -18.62 -4.44
CA SER A 11 3.12 -19.40 -5.24
C SER A 11 2.53 -19.56 -6.64
N ASN A 12 3.33 -19.32 -7.66
CA ASN A 12 2.95 -19.44 -9.05
C ASN A 12 4.00 -20.30 -9.78
N THR A 13 3.55 -21.32 -10.50
CA THR A 13 4.42 -22.17 -11.32
C THR A 13 3.92 -22.12 -12.75
N VAL A 14 4.71 -21.56 -13.65
CA VAL A 14 4.40 -21.52 -15.08
C VAL A 14 5.42 -22.37 -15.82
N SER A 15 4.96 -23.53 -16.29
CA SER A 15 5.77 -24.54 -16.99
C SER A 15 7.04 -24.93 -16.22
N SER A 16 8.19 -24.34 -16.52
CA SER A 16 9.49 -24.63 -15.88
C SER A 16 9.98 -23.57 -14.89
N MET A 17 9.22 -22.48 -14.69
CA MET A 17 9.61 -21.36 -13.83
C MET A 17 8.68 -21.27 -12.62
N SER A 18 9.26 -21.37 -11.42
CA SER A 18 8.55 -21.21 -10.15
C SER A 18 8.84 -19.85 -9.53
N SER A 19 7.77 -19.16 -9.16
CA SER A 19 7.77 -17.84 -8.51
C SER A 19 7.07 -17.93 -7.17
N HIS A 20 7.77 -17.54 -6.12
CA HIS A 20 7.24 -17.49 -4.75
C HIS A 20 7.19 -16.03 -4.31
N ALA A 21 6.00 -15.57 -3.94
CA ALA A 21 5.72 -14.23 -3.49
C ALA A 21 5.22 -14.29 -2.05
N GLN A 22 5.91 -13.61 -1.15
CA GLN A 22 5.46 -13.46 0.24
C GLN A 22 5.44 -11.99 0.60
N GLY A 23 4.42 -11.56 1.31
CA GLY A 23 4.31 -10.19 1.74
C GLY A 23 3.57 -10.05 3.04
N GLY A 24 3.86 -8.98 3.75
CA GLY A 24 3.13 -8.55 4.91
C GLY A 24 2.80 -7.08 4.77
N ALA A 25 1.67 -6.68 5.32
CA ALA A 25 1.35 -5.27 5.48
C ALA A 25 0.73 -5.03 6.84
N ILE A 26 1.18 -3.96 7.47
CA ILE A 26 0.62 -3.44 8.72
C ILE A 26 0.09 -2.04 8.43
N SER A 27 -1.07 -1.69 8.95
CA SER A 27 -1.62 -0.35 8.79
C SER A 27 -2.38 0.11 10.02
N LEU A 28 -2.16 1.36 10.37
CA LEU A 28 -2.81 2.04 11.47
C LEU A 28 -3.77 3.07 10.88
N SER A 29 -5.03 2.96 11.25
CA SER A 29 -6.09 3.88 10.84
C SER A 29 -6.68 4.59 12.05
N LYS A 30 -6.85 5.90 11.92
CA LYS A 30 -7.41 6.76 12.96
C LYS A 30 -8.47 7.66 12.34
N LYS A 31 -9.68 7.54 12.87
CA LYS A 31 -10.74 8.52 12.65
C LYS A 31 -10.55 9.69 13.61
N LEU A 32 -10.55 10.89 13.08
CA LEU A 32 -10.30 12.17 13.74
C LEU A 32 -11.46 13.12 13.39
N MET A 33 -11.63 14.18 14.19
CA MET A 33 -12.67 15.21 13.99
C MET A 33 -14.12 14.65 13.88
N LYS A 34 -14.53 13.79 14.82
CA LYS A 34 -15.88 13.18 14.85
C LYS A 34 -16.23 12.49 13.53
N ASP A 35 -15.36 11.57 13.08
CA ASP A 35 -15.49 10.78 11.85
C ASP A 35 -15.48 11.58 10.53
N LYS A 36 -15.17 12.88 10.56
CA LYS A 36 -15.00 13.68 9.35
C LYS A 36 -13.66 13.45 8.67
N MET A 37 -12.63 13.05 9.42
CA MET A 37 -11.30 12.79 8.88
C MET A 37 -10.89 11.36 9.19
N ASN A 38 -10.45 10.61 8.19
CA ASN A 38 -9.87 9.29 8.35
C ASN A 38 -8.45 9.31 7.81
N SER A 39 -7.46 9.14 8.67
CA SER A 39 -6.07 9.00 8.26
C SER A 39 -5.61 7.56 8.49
N ASN A 40 -4.93 7.01 7.50
CA ASN A 40 -4.43 5.65 7.46
C ASN A 40 -2.95 5.70 7.05
N LEU A 41 -2.09 5.16 7.89
CA LEU A 41 -0.67 4.97 7.62
C LEU A 41 -0.40 3.48 7.57
N GLY A 42 0.17 2.99 6.48
CA GLY A 42 0.51 1.59 6.25
C GLY A 42 1.96 1.40 5.85
N LEU A 43 2.52 0.29 6.27
CA LEU A 43 3.76 -0.28 5.81
C LEU A 43 3.45 -1.60 5.13
N LEU A 44 4.05 -1.84 3.98
CA LEU A 44 3.95 -3.08 3.24
C LEU A 44 5.34 -3.56 2.85
N TYR A 45 5.60 -4.84 2.99
CA TYR A 45 6.81 -5.47 2.53
C TYR A 45 6.41 -6.68 1.70
N ASN A 46 7.00 -6.81 0.52
CA ASN A 46 6.77 -7.94 -0.36
C ASN A 46 8.12 -8.43 -0.88
N SER A 47 8.33 -9.73 -0.89
CA SER A 47 9.52 -10.39 -1.39
C SER A 47 9.10 -11.47 -2.36
N ASN A 48 9.70 -11.44 -3.55
CA ASN A 48 9.45 -12.33 -4.66
C ASN A 48 10.76 -13.02 -5.04
N ILE A 49 10.70 -14.34 -5.12
CA ILE A 49 11.80 -15.20 -5.56
C ILE A 49 11.32 -15.90 -6.82
N THR A 50 11.96 -15.62 -7.96
CA THR A 50 11.65 -16.27 -9.24
C THR A 50 12.93 -16.88 -9.80
N GLY A 51 13.06 -18.21 -9.71
CA GLY A 51 14.32 -18.90 -10.06
C GLY A 51 15.50 -18.34 -9.26
N SER A 52 16.49 -17.75 -9.96
CA SER A 52 17.69 -17.13 -9.35
C SER A 52 17.54 -15.64 -9.03
N GLN A 53 16.40 -15.00 -9.37
CA GLN A 53 16.18 -13.57 -9.14
C GLN A 53 15.44 -13.33 -7.83
N HIS A 54 16.00 -12.44 -7.00
CA HIS A 54 15.40 -12.01 -5.75
C HIS A 54 14.98 -10.54 -5.85
N ASN A 55 13.69 -10.29 -5.70
CA ASN A 55 13.10 -8.96 -5.71
C ASN A 55 12.40 -8.70 -4.39
N SER A 56 12.64 -7.56 -3.78
CA SER A 56 11.91 -7.10 -2.60
C SER A 56 11.34 -5.71 -2.83
N VAL A 57 10.20 -5.43 -2.24
CA VAL A 57 9.47 -4.17 -2.35
C VAL A 57 9.02 -3.78 -0.96
N LEU A 58 9.58 -2.69 -0.44
CA LEU A 58 9.10 -2.04 0.76
C LEU A 58 8.27 -0.83 0.36
N GLY A 59 7.01 -0.79 0.79
CA GLY A 59 6.11 0.33 0.56
C GLY A 59 5.69 1.02 1.86
N LEU A 60 5.66 2.34 1.80
CA LEU A 60 5.06 3.24 2.77
C LEU A 60 3.80 3.82 2.14
N LYS A 61 2.64 3.62 2.76
CA LYS A 61 1.35 4.16 2.31
C LYS A 61 0.81 5.13 3.35
N LEU A 62 0.44 6.32 2.91
CA LEU A 62 -0.33 7.28 3.67
C LEU A 62 -1.63 7.56 2.90
N MET A 63 -2.77 7.52 3.55
CA MET A 63 -4.05 7.88 2.98
C MET A 63 -4.83 8.70 3.99
N THR A 64 -5.30 9.88 3.58
CA THR A 64 -6.13 10.75 4.41
C THR A 64 -7.36 11.14 3.62
N ASN A 65 -8.53 10.85 4.18
CA ASN A 65 -9.82 11.23 3.63
C ASN A 65 -10.48 12.25 4.56
N TYR A 66 -11.03 13.31 4.00
CA TYR A 66 -11.71 14.38 4.72
C TYR A 66 -13.07 14.66 4.10
N THR A 67 -14.13 14.54 4.90
CA THR A 67 -15.50 14.81 4.50
C THR A 67 -15.95 16.18 5.03
N ALA A 68 -16.02 17.18 4.14
CA ALA A 68 -16.55 18.50 4.43
C ALA A 68 -18.07 18.54 4.16
N PHE A 69 -18.83 19.14 5.08
CA PHE A 69 -20.28 19.33 4.97
C PHE A 69 -21.10 18.07 4.64
N LYS A 70 -20.58 16.87 4.92
CA LYS A 70 -21.16 15.56 4.56
C LYS A 70 -21.33 15.30 3.05
N LYS A 71 -20.96 16.25 2.19
CA LYS A 71 -21.12 16.17 0.73
C LYS A 71 -19.80 16.14 -0.01
N HIS A 72 -18.81 16.91 0.44
CA HIS A 72 -17.51 16.98 -0.22
C HIS A 72 -16.55 15.99 0.42
N ILE A 73 -16.05 15.02 -0.35
CA ILE A 73 -15.10 14.01 0.09
C ILE A 73 -13.77 14.31 -0.60
N PHE A 74 -12.79 14.75 0.17
CA PHE A 74 -11.42 14.94 -0.30
C PHE A 74 -10.58 13.74 0.12
N SER A 75 -9.92 13.11 -0.82
CA SER A 75 -9.09 11.93 -0.59
C SER A 75 -7.69 12.19 -1.11
N LEU A 76 -6.72 12.20 -0.19
CA LEU A 76 -5.30 12.33 -0.50
C LEU A 76 -4.60 11.03 -0.13
N GLY A 77 -3.90 10.43 -1.08
CA GLY A 77 -3.06 9.27 -0.87
C GLY A 77 -1.63 9.54 -1.32
N ALA A 78 -0.65 9.06 -0.58
CA ALA A 78 0.74 9.03 -1.01
C ALA A 78 1.29 7.63 -0.74
N ILE A 79 1.98 7.05 -1.72
CA ILE A 79 2.62 5.75 -1.61
C ILE A 79 4.06 5.89 -2.10
N GLN A 80 5.01 5.61 -1.23
CA GLN A 80 6.42 5.49 -1.59
C GLN A 80 6.78 4.02 -1.62
N MET A 81 7.29 3.52 -2.74
CA MET A 81 7.80 2.17 -2.87
C MET A 81 9.32 2.20 -3.11
N PHE A 82 10.02 1.32 -2.40
CA PHE A 82 11.44 1.03 -2.56
C PHE A 82 11.54 -0.40 -3.07
N LYS A 83 11.84 -0.55 -4.35
CA LYS A 83 12.01 -1.83 -5.03
C LYS A 83 13.50 -2.13 -5.09
N ASN A 84 13.91 -3.24 -4.52
CA ASN A 84 15.27 -3.75 -4.59
C ASN A 84 15.24 -5.05 -5.39
N SER A 85 15.89 -5.07 -6.54
CA SER A 85 15.96 -6.23 -7.44
C SER A 85 17.41 -6.51 -7.79
N SER A 86 17.73 -7.76 -8.11
CA SER A 86 19.06 -8.16 -8.59
C SER A 86 19.54 -7.36 -9.81
N GLN A 87 18.62 -6.76 -10.58
CA GLN A 87 18.98 -5.94 -11.74
C GLN A 87 19.11 -4.44 -11.42
N GLN A 88 18.25 -3.89 -10.56
CA GLN A 88 18.21 -2.45 -10.28
C GLN A 88 17.38 -2.11 -9.03
N ASN A 89 17.81 -1.06 -8.32
CA ASN A 89 17.04 -0.43 -7.25
C ASN A 89 16.20 0.72 -7.82
N LEU A 90 14.91 0.75 -7.49
CA LEU A 90 13.95 1.72 -7.99
C LEU A 90 13.12 2.29 -6.85
N ASN A 91 13.02 3.61 -6.79
CA ASN A 91 12.21 4.33 -5.82
C ASN A 91 11.08 5.05 -6.55
N GLU A 92 9.84 4.72 -6.21
CA GLU A 92 8.64 5.27 -6.86
C GLU A 92 7.78 5.98 -5.82
N LEU A 93 7.52 7.26 -6.04
CA LEU A 93 6.57 8.04 -5.26
C LEU A 93 5.31 8.28 -6.09
N THR A 94 4.18 7.78 -5.59
CA THR A 94 2.86 7.99 -6.18
C THR A 94 2.04 8.84 -5.24
N VAL A 95 1.59 10.01 -5.71
CA VAL A 95 0.66 10.87 -4.98
C VAL A 95 -0.65 10.91 -5.74
N ASN A 96 -1.74 10.60 -5.06
CA ASN A 96 -3.10 10.63 -5.58
C ASN A 96 -3.92 11.67 -4.81
N PHE A 97 -4.57 12.55 -5.55
CA PHE A 97 -5.56 13.47 -5.01
C PHE A 97 -6.88 13.24 -5.72
N ASN A 98 -7.93 13.05 -4.93
CA ASN A 98 -9.27 12.78 -5.42
C ASN A 98 -10.26 13.67 -4.68
N TYR A 99 -11.25 14.15 -5.42
CA TYR A 99 -12.36 14.93 -4.92
C TYR A 99 -13.66 14.31 -5.41
N GLY A 100 -14.52 13.95 -4.48
CA GLY A 100 -15.86 13.43 -4.73
C GLY A 100 -16.92 14.34 -4.12
N TYR A 101 -18.07 14.42 -4.75
CA TYR A 101 -19.25 15.09 -4.21
C TYR A 101 -20.41 14.09 -4.11
N ASN A 102 -20.94 13.90 -2.92
CA ASN A 102 -22.13 13.12 -2.64
C ASN A 102 -23.36 14.03 -2.74
N PHE A 103 -24.22 13.75 -3.72
CA PHE A 103 -25.49 14.44 -3.94
C PHE A 103 -26.54 14.07 -2.89
#